data_AF-A0A6P1BXU3-F1
#
_entry.id   AF-A0A6P1BXU3-F1
#
_cell.length_a   1.000
_cell.length_b   1.000
_cell.length_c   1.000
_cell.angle_alpha   90.00
_cell.angle_beta   90.00
_cell.angle_gamma   90.00
#
_symmetry.space_group_name_H-M   'P 1'
#
loop_
_entity.id
_entity.type
_entity.pdbx_description
1 polymer ?
#
loop_
_entity_poly.entity_id
_entity_poly.type
_entity_poly.pdbx_seq_one_letter_code
_entity_poly.pdbx_strand_id
1 'polypeptide(L)' 'MTDTIEAPDGGYRFMPGVSQYSCGIGALPGYAIERVRFSESVPLSAGFERIADIIRDAGRPLTAFGACELRSPAP' A
#
# COMPACT_ATOMS: atom_id res chain seq x y z
N MET A 1 7.30 -13.03 14.91
CA MET A 1 5.86 -12.69 14.95
C MET A 1 5.27 -13.21 13.66
N THR A 2 4.29 -14.10 13.75
CA THR A 2 3.65 -14.75 12.58
C THR A 2 2.18 -14.34 12.44
N ASP A 3 1.67 -13.60 13.42
CA ASP A 3 0.29 -13.15 13.45
C ASP A 3 0.07 -11.99 12.49
N THR A 4 -1.08 -12.00 11.81
CA THR A 4 -1.50 -10.96 10.86
C THR A 4 -2.89 -10.46 11.22
N ILE A 5 -3.15 -9.18 10.98
CA ILE A 5 -4.46 -8.55 11.13
C ILE A 5 -5.07 -8.36 9.74
N GLU A 6 -6.32 -8.79 9.56
CA GLU A 6 -7.04 -8.60 8.30
C GLU A 6 -7.58 -7.17 8.17
N ALA A 7 -7.47 -6.61 6.97
CA ALA A 7 -8.09 -5.37 6.54
C ALA A 7 -9.03 -5.69 5.36
N PRO A 8 -10.20 -6.31 5.62
CA PRO A 8 -11.04 -6.92 4.58
C PRO A 8 -11.53 -5.91 3.53
N ASP A 9 -11.80 -4.66 3.94
CA ASP A 9 -12.18 -3.58 3.01
C ASP A 9 -11.10 -3.29 1.95
N GLY A 10 -9.82 -3.54 2.30
CA GLY A 10 -8.68 -3.41 1.39
C GLY A 10 -8.31 -4.68 0.63
N GLY A 11 -8.81 -5.85 1.04
CA GLY A 11 -8.46 -7.14 0.42
C GLY A 11 -7.09 -7.69 0.80
N TYR A 12 -6.49 -7.22 1.91
CA TYR A 12 -5.20 -7.67 2.39
C TYR A 12 -5.18 -7.87 3.91
N ARG A 13 -4.11 -8.49 4.40
CA ARG A 13 -3.73 -8.60 5.81
C ARG A 13 -2.35 -8.02 6.01
N PHE A 14 -2.06 -7.48 7.18
CA PHE A 14 -0.75 -6.93 7.51
C PHE A 14 -0.18 -7.56 8.77
N MET A 15 1.15 -7.63 8.84
CA MET A 15 1.87 -8.06 10.03
C MET A 15 2.17 -6.83 10.91
N PRO A 16 1.71 -6.78 12.17
CA PRO A 16 1.97 -5.64 13.05
C PRO A 16 3.48 -5.33 13.18
N GLY A 17 3.82 -4.05 13.23
CA GLY A 17 5.19 -3.56 13.42
C GLY A 17 5.25 -2.44 14.47
N VAL A 18 6.24 -1.55 14.35
CA VAL A 18 6.35 -0.36 15.21
C VAL A 18 5.27 0.68 14.88
N SER A 19 5.10 1.69 15.73
CA SER A 19 4.09 2.75 15.52
C SER A 19 4.11 3.28 14.08
N GLN A 20 2.95 3.21 13.40
CA GLN A 20 2.70 3.61 12.01
C GLN A 20 3.27 2.72 10.89
N TYR A 21 3.97 1.63 11.22
CA TYR A 21 4.53 0.71 10.22
C TYR A 21 4.11 -0.74 10.46
N SER A 22 3.85 -1.46 9.38
CA SER A 22 3.69 -2.91 9.38
C SER A 22 4.99 -3.59 8.94
N CYS A 23 5.26 -4.80 9.42
CA CYS A 23 6.38 -5.63 8.96
C CYS A 23 6.15 -6.25 7.57
N GLY A 24 4.94 -6.14 7.02
CA GLY A 24 4.61 -6.61 5.68
C GLY A 24 3.11 -6.72 5.46
N ILE A 25 2.72 -6.94 4.21
CA ILE A 25 1.33 -7.18 3.79
C ILE A 25 1.23 -8.45 2.95
N GLY A 26 0.05 -9.08 2.94
CA GLY A 26 -0.27 -10.19 2.05
C GLY A 26 -1.71 -10.11 1.57
N ALA A 27 -1.98 -10.53 0.34
CA ALA A 27 -3.34 -10.60 -0.19
C ALA A 27 -4.20 -11.60 0.61
N LEU A 28 -5.48 -11.27 0.77
CA LEU A 28 -6.49 -12.24 1.18
C LEU A 28 -6.87 -13.15 -0.02
N PRO A 29 -7.50 -14.32 0.20
CA PRO A 29 -7.97 -15.17 -0.90
C PRO A 29 -8.85 -14.39 -1.89
N GLY A 30 -8.62 -14.61 -3.20
CA GLY A 30 -9.32 -13.91 -4.27
C GLY A 30 -8.75 -12.53 -4.63
N TYR A 31 -7.69 -12.09 -3.93
CA TYR A 31 -6.98 -10.85 -4.23
C TYR A 31 -5.54 -11.11 -4.66
N ALA A 32 -4.96 -10.13 -5.36
CA ALA A 32 -3.53 -10.05 -5.67
C ALA A 32 -3.00 -8.68 -5.24
N ILE A 33 -1.73 -8.64 -4.80
CA ILE A 33 -1.05 -7.36 -4.54
C ILE A 33 -0.35 -6.93 -5.83
N GLU A 34 -0.80 -5.83 -6.41
CA GLU A 34 -0.15 -5.19 -7.54
C GLU A 34 0.84 -4.13 -7.05
N ARG A 35 2.08 -4.18 -7.57
CA ARG A 35 3.13 -3.22 -7.21
C ARG A 35 3.39 -2.28 -8.37
N VAL A 36 3.02 -1.02 -8.19
CA VAL A 36 3.26 0.05 -9.15
C VAL A 36 4.45 0.90 -8.71
N ARG A 37 5.35 1.20 -9.64
CA ARG A 37 6.50 2.07 -9.41
C ARG A 37 6.42 3.26 -10.36
N PHE A 38 6.48 4.48 -9.84
CA PHE A 38 6.66 5.66 -10.68
C PHE A 38 8.05 5.62 -11.34
N SER A 39 8.10 5.95 -12.63
CA SER A 39 9.35 5.98 -13.42
C SER A 39 10.35 6.99 -12.86
N GLU A 40 9.86 8.10 -12.32
CA GLU A 40 10.64 9.16 -11.70
C GLU A 40 10.19 9.39 -10.24
N SER A 41 11.06 10.03 -9.45
CA SER A 41 10.70 10.45 -8.08
C SER A 41 9.60 11.52 -8.15
N VAL A 42 8.51 11.30 -7.42
CA VAL A 42 7.37 12.23 -7.35
C VAL A 42 7.31 12.87 -5.97
N PRO A 43 7.00 14.18 -5.84
CA PRO A 43 6.72 14.79 -4.54
C PRO A 43 5.62 14.03 -3.79
N LEU A 44 5.76 13.91 -2.47
CA LEU A 44 4.92 13.00 -1.67
C LEU A 44 3.41 13.25 -1.82
N SER A 45 2.97 14.51 -1.77
CA SER A 45 1.56 14.88 -1.93
C SER A 45 1.01 14.47 -3.30
N ALA A 46 1.70 14.86 -4.37
CA ALA A 46 1.35 14.48 -5.74
C ALA A 46 1.41 12.95 -5.95
N GLY A 47 2.30 12.27 -5.24
CA GLY A 47 2.39 10.80 -5.22
C GLY A 47 1.11 10.17 -4.68
N PHE A 48 0.61 10.65 -3.53
CA PHE A 48 -0.65 10.15 -2.95
C PHE A 48 -1.87 10.42 -3.82
N GLU A 49 -1.94 11.58 -4.48
CA GLU A 49 -2.99 11.88 -5.46
C GLU A 49 -3.00 10.87 -6.61
N ARG A 50 -1.84 10.62 -7.23
CA ARG A 50 -1.70 9.63 -8.32
C ARG A 50 -2.02 8.21 -7.88
N ILE A 51 -1.62 7.82 -6.67
CA ILE A 51 -1.95 6.51 -6.09
C ILE A 51 -3.49 6.37 -5.96
N ALA A 52 -4.16 7.40 -5.46
CA ALA A 52 -5.61 7.39 -5.31
C ALA A 52 -6.32 7.21 -6.65
N ASP A 53 -5.85 7.87 -7.70
CA ASP A 53 -6.41 7.74 -9.05
C ASP A 53 -6.21 6.34 -9.62
N ILE A 54 -5.00 5.76 -9.52
CA ILE A 54 -4.72 4.38 -9.95
C ILE A 54 -5.65 3.37 -9.26
N ILE A 55 -5.87 3.53 -7.95
CA ILE A 55 -6.74 2.64 -7.18
C ILE A 55 -8.21 2.77 -7.62
N ARG A 56 -8.67 4.01 -7.84
CA ARG A 56 -10.04 4.28 -8.32
C ARG A 56 -10.26 3.75 -9.73
N ASP A 57 -9.29 3.92 -10.63
CA ASP A 57 -9.33 3.41 -12.01
C ASP A 57 -9.37 1.87 -12.04
N ALA A 58 -8.73 1.22 -11.06
CA ALA A 58 -8.84 -0.22 -10.84
C ALA A 58 -10.18 -0.66 -10.21
N GLY A 59 -11.10 0.27 -9.94
CA GLY A 59 -12.41 -0.01 -9.33
C GLY A 59 -12.31 -0.45 -7.86
N ARG A 60 -11.24 -0.06 -7.15
CA ARG A 60 -10.99 -0.46 -5.76
C ARG A 60 -11.19 0.72 -4.79
N PRO A 61 -11.57 0.46 -3.53
CA PRO A 61 -11.65 1.50 -2.51
C PRO A 61 -10.24 1.99 -2.13
N LEU A 62 -10.11 3.24 -1.65
CA LEU A 62 -8.81 3.79 -1.22
C LEU A 62 -8.17 3.01 -0.06
N THR A 63 -8.97 2.28 0.72
CA THR A 63 -8.50 1.34 1.73
C THR A 63 -7.73 0.15 1.16
N ALA A 64 -7.74 -0.08 -0.16
CA ALA A 64 -6.89 -1.05 -0.83
C ALA A 64 -5.42 -0.61 -0.95
N PHE A 65 -5.10 0.64 -0.57
CA PHE A 65 -3.72 1.10 -0.45
C PHE A 65 -3.01 0.46 0.74
N GLY A 66 -2.38 -0.70 0.51
CA GLY A 66 -1.79 -1.50 1.59
C GLY A 66 -0.34 -1.17 1.93
N ALA A 67 0.45 -0.66 0.99
CA ALA A 67 1.87 -0.35 1.20
C ALA A 67 2.40 0.65 0.17
N CYS A 68 3.42 1.41 0.57
CA CYS A 68 4.30 2.13 -0.36
C CYS A 68 5.73 2.19 0.18
N GLU A 69 6.67 2.36 -0.74
CA GLU A 69 8.08 2.59 -0.43
C GLU A 69 8.42 4.02 -0.82
N LEU A 70 8.91 4.79 0.15
CA LEU A 70 9.31 6.17 -0.06
C LEU A 70 10.83 6.25 -0.23
N ARG A 71 11.30 7.23 -1.01
CA ARG A 71 12.73 7.55 -1.07
C ARG A 71 13.00 8.76 -0.18
N SER A 72 14.07 8.69 0.61
CA SER A 72 14.61 9.85 1.30
C SER A 72 15.11 10.87 0.27
N PRO A 73 14.89 12.18 0.48
CA PRO A 73 15.39 13.23 -0.41
C PRO A 73 16.92 13.36 -0.40
N ALA A 74 17.62 12.84 0.62
CA ALA A 74 19.08 12.82 0.74
C ALA A 74 19.59 11.44 1.18
N PRO A 75 20.84 11.08 0.83
CA PRO A 75 21.55 9.92 1.40
C PRO A 75 21.75 10.04 2.91
#